data_AF-A0A830EJ97-F1
#
_entry.id   AF-A0A830EJ97-F1
#
_cell.length_a   1.000
_cell.length_b   1.000
_cell.length_c   1.000
_cell.angle_alpha   90.00
_cell.angle_beta   90.00
_cell.angle_gamma   90.00
#
_symmetry.space_group_name_H-M   'P 1'
#
loop_
_entity.id
_entity.type
_entity.pdbx_description
1 polymer ?
#
loop_
_entity_poly.entity_id
_entity_poly.type
_entity_poly.pdbx_seq_one_letter_code
_entity_poly.pdbx_strand_id
1 'polypeptide(L)'
;MIDFLSRIRGLSIMGFTIEFSELTKDVSIPSLFDAINEWVSPEGKHLVVIIDEVQELNKMRGYSLLPIFAYVYDSLRNIPFVFAGSKVGTLYNYLSLNDPDSPLYGRYIEIIELKPFTHEQPLGFLRREFSRAGIIVSEDLIGKAMDELDGVVGWLSLFGLTYISNPGPEALDRTIGIASGIVEEEFCNFARLWVQGGMCQ
;
A
#
# COMPACT_ATOMS: atom_id res chain seq x y z
N MET A 1 15.39 -7.11 16.24
CA MET A 1 14.28 -6.37 16.86
C MET A 1 14.82 -5.14 17.59
N ILE A 2 15.87 -5.31 18.40
CA ILE A 2 16.51 -4.23 19.17
C ILE A 2 17.26 -3.23 18.26
N ASP A 3 17.92 -3.67 17.19
CA ASP A 3 18.81 -2.81 16.37
C ASP A 3 18.13 -1.76 15.48
N PHE A 4 16.86 -1.94 15.13
CA PHE A 4 16.13 -0.97 14.29
C PHE A 4 15.52 0.15 15.14
N LEU A 5 14.91 -0.22 16.26
CA LEU A 5 14.30 0.73 17.19
C LEU A 5 15.35 1.50 18.01
N SER A 6 16.52 0.91 18.27
CA SER A 6 17.64 1.61 18.96
C SER A 6 18.19 2.81 18.18
N ARG A 7 17.84 2.96 16.89
CA ARG A 7 18.26 4.07 16.03
C ARG A 7 17.23 5.19 15.93
N ILE A 8 16.00 4.97 16.38
CA ILE A 8 14.92 5.96 16.31
C ILE A 8 14.92 6.78 17.60
N ARG A 9 15.42 8.02 17.54
CA ARG A 9 15.46 8.96 18.68
C ARG A 9 14.08 9.47 19.09
N GLY A 10 13.12 9.40 18.18
CA GLY A 10 11.73 9.78 18.41
C GLY A 10 10.89 9.48 17.18
N LEU A 11 9.59 9.28 17.38
CA LEU A 11 8.61 9.10 16.32
C LEU A 11 7.76 10.37 16.23
N SER A 12 7.77 11.04 15.07
CA SER A 12 6.93 12.22 14.82
C SER A 12 5.78 11.85 13.89
N ILE A 13 4.55 12.05 14.36
CA ILE A 13 3.31 11.86 13.59
C ILE A 13 2.56 13.19 13.67
N MET A 14 2.18 13.77 12.52
CA MET A 14 1.60 15.12 12.34
C MET A 14 1.05 15.80 13.60
N GLY A 15 1.90 16.61 14.26
CA GLY A 15 1.57 17.40 15.45
C GLY A 15 2.08 16.86 16.79
N PHE A 16 2.62 15.64 16.82
CA PHE A 16 3.11 14.97 18.02
C PHE A 16 4.53 14.42 17.81
N THR A 17 5.38 14.60 18.81
CA THR A 17 6.72 14.01 18.87
C THR A 17 6.77 13.09 20.08
N ILE A 18 6.89 11.79 19.84
CA ILE A 18 7.23 10.81 20.88
C ILE A 18 8.75 10.88 21.02
N GLU A 19 9.23 11.55 22.06
CA GLU A 19 10.65 11.59 22.41
C GLU A 19 10.96 10.48 23.41
N PHE A 20 11.92 9.62 23.10
CA PHE A 20 12.35 8.58 24.02
C PHE A 20 13.33 9.20 25.03
N SER A 21 12.83 9.57 26.22
CA SER A 21 13.65 10.11 27.30
C SER A 21 14.39 8.97 28.00
N GLU A 22 15.72 9.05 27.96
CA GLU A 22 16.70 8.07 28.45
C GLU A 22 16.79 6.78 27.60
N LEU A 23 18.02 6.48 27.18
CA LEU A 23 18.46 5.20 26.60
C LEU A 23 18.29 4.08 27.65
N THR A 24 17.05 3.79 28.01
CA THR A 24 16.68 2.62 28.80
C THR A 24 16.52 1.45 27.85
N LYS A 25 17.10 0.32 28.25
CA LYS A 25 17.14 -0.92 27.48
C LYS A 25 15.74 -1.32 27.01
N ASP A 26 15.66 -1.71 25.73
CA ASP A 26 14.61 -2.52 25.13
C ASP A 26 13.20 -1.91 25.03
N VAL A 27 13.05 -0.83 24.27
CA VAL A 27 11.72 -0.46 23.72
C VAL A 27 11.32 -1.50 22.67
N SER A 28 10.28 -2.28 22.98
CA SER A 28 9.70 -3.28 22.08
C SER A 28 8.51 -2.70 21.29
N ILE A 29 8.19 -3.28 20.13
CA ILE A 29 7.00 -2.86 19.37
C ILE A 29 5.70 -3.05 20.19
N PRO A 30 5.49 -4.16 20.92
CA PRO A 30 4.33 -4.30 21.81
C PRO A 30 4.19 -3.15 22.83
N SER A 31 5.27 -2.80 23.54
CA SER A 31 5.24 -1.71 24.54
C SER A 31 4.91 -0.34 23.93
N LEU A 32 5.27 -0.11 22.67
CA LEU A 32 4.86 1.10 21.94
C LEU A 32 3.34 1.10 21.71
N PHE A 33 2.78 -0.02 21.27
CA PHE A 33 1.32 -0.14 21.08
C PHE A 33 0.56 -0.05 22.41
N ASP A 34 1.11 -0.57 23.50
CA ASP A 34 0.53 -0.43 24.85
C ASP A 34 0.41 1.04 25.24
N ALA A 35 1.50 1.79 25.14
CA ALA A 35 1.53 3.21 25.45
C ALA A 35 0.55 4.02 24.58
N ILE A 36 0.46 3.69 23.29
CA ILE A 36 -0.51 4.31 22.38
C ILE A 36 -1.94 3.98 22.81
N ASN A 37 -2.23 2.72 23.13
CA ASN A 37 -3.57 2.28 23.53
C ASN A 37 -4.00 2.99 24.83
N GLU A 38 -3.12 3.07 25.82
CA GLU A 38 -3.36 3.81 27.07
C GLU A 38 -3.61 5.30 26.82
N TRP A 39 -2.89 5.90 25.89
CA TRP A 39 -3.06 7.31 25.53
C TRP A 39 -4.41 7.61 24.88
N VAL A 40 -4.91 6.75 23.98
CA VAL A 40 -6.20 6.99 23.29
C VAL A 40 -7.43 6.56 24.10
N SER A 41 -7.26 5.65 25.07
CA SER A 41 -8.35 5.05 25.87
C SER A 41 -9.24 6.07 26.59
N PRO A 42 -8.72 7.09 27.31
CA PRO A 42 -9.54 7.97 28.15
C PRO A 42 -10.52 8.85 27.36
N GLU A 43 -10.20 9.12 26.08
CA GLU A 43 -10.99 10.00 25.23
C GLU A 43 -12.03 9.24 24.38
N GLY A 44 -12.10 7.91 24.53
CA GLY A 44 -12.94 7.04 23.68
C GLY A 44 -12.53 7.10 22.20
N LYS A 45 -11.26 7.41 21.93
CA LYS A 45 -10.71 7.53 20.58
C LYS A 45 -10.05 6.22 20.16
N HIS A 46 -9.98 6.04 18.84
CA HIS A 46 -9.24 4.94 18.22
C HIS A 46 -8.06 5.50 17.42
N LEU A 47 -6.90 4.83 17.47
CA LEU A 47 -5.84 5.03 16.51
C LEU A 47 -5.89 3.93 15.46
N VAL A 48 -6.37 4.26 14.27
CA VAL A 48 -6.35 3.31 13.14
C VAL A 48 -4.93 3.22 12.58
N VAL A 49 -4.39 2.00 12.52
CA VAL A 49 -3.06 1.75 11.96
C VAL A 49 -3.23 1.10 10.60
N ILE A 50 -2.83 1.83 9.55
CA ILE A 50 -2.90 1.38 8.17
C ILE A 50 -1.52 0.92 7.73
N ILE A 51 -1.40 -0.32 7.29
CA ILE A 51 -0.18 -0.86 6.69
C ILE A 51 -0.46 -1.17 5.24
N ASP A 52 0.10 -0.36 4.36
CA ASP A 52 0.02 -0.55 2.92
C ASP A 52 1.11 -1.50 2.43
N GLU A 53 0.79 -2.26 1.39
CA GLU A 53 1.60 -3.34 0.83
C GLU A 53 2.22 -4.25 1.91
N VAL A 54 1.38 -4.69 2.86
CA VAL A 54 1.81 -5.42 4.07
C VAL A 54 2.69 -6.64 3.75
N GLN A 55 2.50 -7.25 2.58
CA GLN A 55 3.32 -8.40 2.15
C GLN A 55 4.80 -8.07 1.95
N GLU A 56 5.16 -6.79 1.76
CA GLU A 56 6.56 -6.34 1.62
C GLU A 56 7.34 -6.53 2.92
N LEU A 57 6.64 -6.64 4.05
CA LEU A 57 7.22 -6.97 5.35
C LEU A 57 7.85 -8.37 5.37
N ASN A 58 7.49 -9.29 4.45
CA ASN A 58 8.19 -10.57 4.26
C ASN A 58 9.68 -10.41 3.96
N LYS A 59 10.11 -9.25 3.43
CA LYS A 59 11.52 -8.98 3.13
C LYS A 59 12.36 -8.82 4.40
N MET A 60 11.74 -8.59 5.55
CA MET A 60 12.42 -8.52 6.85
C MET A 60 12.84 -9.91 7.32
N ARG A 61 14.07 -10.31 6.96
CA ARG A 61 14.62 -11.63 7.33
C ARG A 61 14.72 -11.78 8.85
N GLY A 62 14.17 -12.87 9.37
CA GLY A 62 14.30 -13.28 10.77
C GLY A 62 13.33 -12.63 11.74
N TYR A 63 12.33 -11.88 11.26
CA TYR A 63 11.32 -11.23 12.11
C TYR A 63 9.93 -11.35 11.51
N SER A 64 8.99 -11.92 12.28
CA SER A 64 7.58 -11.93 11.94
C SER A 64 6.84 -10.90 12.80
N LEU A 65 6.04 -10.05 12.16
CA LEU A 65 5.16 -9.11 12.86
C LEU A 65 3.80 -9.73 13.20
N LEU A 66 3.48 -10.93 12.70
CA LEU A 66 2.20 -11.59 12.97
C LEU A 66 1.92 -11.78 14.48
N PRO A 67 2.89 -12.17 15.34
CA PRO A 67 2.66 -12.25 16.78
C PRO A 67 2.31 -10.89 17.40
N ILE A 68 2.88 -9.80 16.88
CA ILE A 68 2.57 -8.44 17.36
C ILE A 68 1.15 -8.05 16.93
N PHE A 69 0.77 -8.32 15.68
CA PHE A 69 -0.58 -8.05 15.20
C PHE A 69 -1.62 -8.85 16.00
N ALA A 70 -1.34 -10.12 16.29
CA ALA A 70 -2.18 -10.96 17.13
C ALA A 70 -2.33 -10.38 18.56
N TYR A 71 -1.22 -9.97 19.17
CA TYR A 71 -1.22 -9.34 20.50
C TYR A 71 -2.10 -8.09 20.55
N VAL A 72 -1.91 -7.17 19.59
CA VAL A 72 -2.68 -5.93 19.51
C VAL A 72 -4.16 -6.23 19.27
N TYR A 73 -4.48 -7.18 18.39
CA TYR A 73 -5.86 -7.61 18.12
C TYR A 73 -6.55 -8.11 19.40
N ASP A 74 -5.87 -8.96 20.18
CA ASP A 74 -6.46 -9.59 21.37
C ASP A 74 -6.56 -8.62 22.56
N SER A 75 -5.58 -7.73 22.71
CA SER A 75 -5.35 -6.99 23.96
C SER A 75 -5.68 -5.50 23.86
N LEU A 76 -5.57 -4.88 22.67
CA LEU A 76 -5.58 -3.43 22.49
C LEU A 76 -6.77 -2.96 21.63
N ARG A 77 -7.93 -2.81 22.29
CA ARG A 77 -9.21 -2.51 21.63
C ARG A 77 -9.26 -1.17 20.88
N ASN A 78 -8.35 -0.26 21.18
CA ASN A 78 -8.37 1.09 20.59
C ASN A 78 -7.46 1.22 19.36
N ILE A 79 -6.86 0.13 18.90
CA ILE A 79 -5.90 0.14 17.78
C ILE A 79 -6.34 -0.85 16.70
N PRO A 80 -7.37 -0.54 15.90
CA PRO A 80 -7.74 -1.37 14.76
C PRO A 80 -6.66 -1.28 13.67
N PHE A 81 -6.32 -2.43 13.08
CA PHE A 81 -5.46 -2.51 11.91
C PHE A 81 -6.27 -2.53 10.62
N VAL A 82 -5.73 -1.85 9.60
CA VAL A 82 -6.14 -1.98 8.21
C VAL A 82 -4.92 -2.43 7.42
N PHE A 83 -5.02 -3.60 6.79
CA PHE A 83 -3.98 -4.11 5.90
C PHE A 83 -4.42 -3.90 4.45
N ALA A 84 -3.57 -3.25 3.66
CA ALA A 84 -3.74 -3.13 2.22
C ALA A 84 -2.63 -3.90 1.50
N GLY A 85 -2.95 -4.36 0.29
CA GLY A 85 -1.99 -5.06 -0.56
C GLY A 85 -2.54 -5.21 -1.98
N SER A 86 -1.75 -4.79 -2.97
CA SER A 86 -2.09 -4.94 -4.39
C SER A 86 -1.95 -6.39 -4.86
N LYS A 87 -1.06 -7.16 -4.22
CA LYS A 87 -0.78 -8.56 -4.53
C LYS A 87 -1.58 -9.48 -3.61
N VAL A 88 -2.86 -9.65 -3.91
CA VAL A 88 -3.85 -10.39 -3.10
C VAL A 88 -3.31 -11.74 -2.61
N GLY A 89 -2.73 -12.57 -3.48
CA GLY A 89 -2.18 -13.86 -3.08
C GLY A 89 -1.03 -13.74 -2.06
N THR A 90 -0.13 -12.78 -2.24
CA THR A 90 0.99 -12.54 -1.32
C THR A 90 0.53 -11.93 0.01
N LEU A 91 -0.50 -11.06 -0.03
CA LEU A 91 -1.16 -10.53 1.16
C LEU A 91 -1.75 -11.65 2.01
N TYR A 92 -2.55 -12.55 1.42
CA TYR A 92 -3.11 -13.70 2.12
C TYR A 92 -2.03 -14.64 2.67
N ASN A 93 -0.99 -14.90 1.88
CA ASN A 93 0.14 -15.72 2.32
C ASN A 93 0.92 -15.08 3.47
N TYR A 94 1.07 -13.75 3.48
CA TYR A 94 1.75 -13.05 4.57
C TYR A 94 0.98 -13.14 5.87
N LEU A 95 -0.33 -12.91 5.83
CA LEU A 95 -1.18 -12.95 7.02
C LEU A 95 -1.44 -14.37 7.53
N SER A 96 -1.19 -15.39 6.69
CA SER A 96 -1.35 -16.82 7.01
C SER A 96 -2.68 -17.15 7.68
N LEU A 97 -3.79 -16.60 7.16
CA LEU A 97 -5.11 -16.68 7.82
C LEU A 97 -5.71 -18.09 7.85
N ASN A 98 -5.28 -18.96 6.93
CA ASN A 98 -5.77 -20.34 6.79
C ASN A 98 -4.84 -21.39 7.41
N ASP A 99 -3.74 -20.97 8.04
CA ASP A 99 -2.75 -21.86 8.65
C ASP A 99 -3.01 -21.97 10.17
N PRO A 100 -3.38 -23.14 10.70
CA PRO A 100 -3.61 -23.34 12.14
C PRO A 100 -2.43 -22.95 13.04
N ASP A 101 -1.20 -22.95 12.52
CA ASP A 101 0.00 -22.58 13.27
C ASP A 101 0.27 -21.06 13.23
N SER A 102 -0.50 -20.29 12.45
CA SER A 102 -0.36 -18.84 12.34
C SER A 102 -0.86 -18.11 13.59
N PRO A 103 -0.13 -17.10 14.08
CA PRO A 103 -0.60 -16.24 15.17
C PRO A 103 -1.93 -15.55 14.89
N LEU A 104 -2.32 -15.34 13.63
CA LEU A 104 -3.59 -14.70 13.27
C LEU A 104 -4.73 -15.69 12.98
N TYR A 105 -4.47 -16.99 13.03
CA TYR A 105 -5.48 -18.02 12.73
C TYR A 105 -6.71 -17.88 13.64
N GLY A 106 -7.90 -18.05 13.03
CA GLY A 106 -9.18 -18.03 13.74
C GLY A 106 -9.66 -16.64 14.21
N ARG A 107 -8.90 -15.57 13.99
CA ARG A 107 -9.34 -14.19 14.27
C ARG A 107 -10.23 -13.68 13.16
N TYR A 108 -11.31 -13.00 13.53
CA TYR A 108 -12.21 -12.39 12.57
C TYR A 108 -11.54 -11.20 11.88
N ILE A 109 -11.57 -11.20 10.55
CA ILE A 109 -11.05 -10.14 9.69
C ILE A 109 -12.10 -9.80 8.65
N GLU A 110 -12.39 -8.52 8.51
CA GLU A 110 -13.22 -8.01 7.42
C GLU A 110 -12.36 -7.84 6.17
N ILE A 111 -12.81 -8.42 5.06
CA ILE A 111 -12.10 -8.35 3.77
C ILE A 111 -12.90 -7.45 2.84
N ILE A 112 -12.27 -6.36 2.41
CA ILE A 112 -12.82 -5.43 1.42
C ILE A 112 -12.05 -5.61 0.11
N GLU A 113 -12.69 -6.19 -0.89
CA GLU A 113 -12.10 -6.36 -2.22
C GLU A 113 -12.50 -5.21 -3.14
N LEU A 114 -11.50 -4.44 -3.60
CA LEU A 114 -11.71 -3.41 -4.61
C LEU A 114 -11.71 -4.07 -5.99
N LYS A 115 -12.86 -4.04 -6.67
CA LYS A 115 -12.97 -4.56 -8.03
C LYS A 115 -12.36 -3.57 -9.03
N PRO A 116 -11.80 -4.07 -10.15
CA PRO A 116 -11.44 -3.22 -11.27
C PRO A 116 -12.64 -2.37 -11.70
N PHE A 117 -12.35 -1.18 -12.19
CA PHE A 117 -13.39 -0.35 -12.79
C PHE A 117 -14.03 -1.06 -14.00
N THR A 118 -15.34 -0.91 -14.13
CA THR A 118 -16.07 -1.25 -15.36
C THR A 118 -15.68 -0.28 -16.48
N HIS A 119 -15.74 -0.69 -17.75
CA HIS A 119 -15.32 0.13 -18.90
C HIS A 119 -15.81 1.59 -18.90
N GLU A 120 -17.03 1.87 -18.40
CA GLU A 120 -17.62 3.22 -18.33
C GLU A 120 -17.02 4.10 -17.21
N GLN A 121 -16.54 3.52 -16.11
CA GLN A 121 -16.06 4.28 -14.94
C GLN A 121 -14.75 5.05 -15.19
N PRO A 122 -13.68 4.45 -15.79
CA PRO A 122 -12.44 5.14 -16.08
C PRO A 122 -12.61 6.17 -17.20
N LEU A 123 -13.53 5.92 -18.14
CA LEU A 123 -13.91 6.87 -19.18
C LEU A 123 -14.51 8.15 -18.56
N GLY A 124 -15.48 7.98 -17.65
CA GLY A 124 -16.04 9.08 -16.90
C GLY A 124 -15.01 9.77 -15.99
N PHE A 125 -14.06 9.02 -15.43
CA PHE A 125 -12.94 9.58 -14.67
C PHE A 125 -12.07 10.49 -15.55
N LEU A 126 -11.58 9.99 -16.67
CA LEU A 126 -10.67 10.73 -17.54
C LEU A 126 -11.32 11.99 -18.14
N ARG A 127 -12.59 11.89 -18.59
CA ARG A 127 -13.37 13.06 -19.04
C ARG A 127 -13.49 14.14 -17.96
N ARG A 128 -13.77 13.75 -16.72
CA ARG A 128 -13.88 14.71 -15.60
C ARG A 128 -12.55 15.40 -15.31
N GLU A 129 -11.44 14.66 -15.35
CA GLU A 129 -10.11 15.24 -15.09
C GLU A 129 -9.71 16.24 -16.18
N PHE A 130 -9.93 15.94 -17.46
CA PHE A 130 -9.70 16.91 -18.54
C PHE A 130 -10.62 18.13 -18.44
N SER A 131 -11.90 17.93 -18.13
CA SER A 131 -12.85 19.02 -17.93
C SER A 131 -12.45 19.94 -16.77
N ARG A 132 -11.96 19.39 -15.65
CA ARG A 132 -11.41 20.16 -14.52
C ARG A 132 -10.19 20.98 -14.90
N ALA A 133 -9.37 20.48 -15.82
CA ALA A 133 -8.24 21.20 -16.38
C ALA A 133 -8.63 22.23 -17.46
N GLY A 134 -9.92 22.31 -17.84
CA GLY A 134 -10.39 23.18 -18.92
C GLY A 134 -9.93 22.73 -20.32
N ILE A 135 -9.55 21.46 -20.47
CA ILE A 135 -9.03 20.90 -21.72
C ILE A 135 -10.11 20.11 -22.42
N ILE A 136 -10.24 20.31 -23.73
CA ILE A 136 -11.08 19.51 -24.60
C ILE A 136 -10.20 18.49 -25.32
N VAL A 137 -10.51 17.21 -25.14
CA VAL A 137 -9.82 16.09 -25.78
C VAL A 137 -10.81 15.33 -26.65
N SER A 138 -10.38 14.82 -27.80
CA SER A 138 -11.26 14.05 -28.67
C SER A 138 -11.68 12.73 -28.02
N GLU A 139 -12.93 12.34 -28.22
CA GLU A 139 -13.44 11.04 -27.75
C GLU A 139 -12.67 9.87 -28.34
N ASP A 140 -12.17 10.00 -29.57
CA ASP A 140 -11.32 8.98 -30.20
C ASP A 140 -10.01 8.75 -29.44
N LEU A 141 -9.36 9.83 -28.96
CA LEU A 141 -8.12 9.70 -28.18
C LEU A 141 -8.39 9.15 -26.78
N ILE A 142 -9.51 9.53 -26.17
CA ILE A 142 -9.96 8.99 -24.88
C ILE A 142 -10.24 7.48 -25.02
N GLY A 143 -10.96 7.07 -26.06
CA GLY A 143 -11.23 5.65 -26.36
C GLY A 143 -9.94 4.86 -26.59
N LYS A 144 -9.02 5.42 -27.39
CA LYS A 144 -7.71 4.78 -27.60
C LYS A 144 -6.91 4.65 -26.31
N ALA A 145 -6.92 5.66 -25.43
CA ALA A 145 -6.24 5.57 -24.14
C ALA A 145 -6.87 4.51 -23.22
N MET A 146 -8.18 4.33 -23.27
CA MET A 146 -8.87 3.27 -22.54
C MET A 146 -8.42 1.88 -23.00
N ASP A 147 -8.37 1.66 -24.32
CA ASP A 147 -8.00 0.37 -24.92
C ASP A 147 -6.53 0.04 -24.65
N GLU A 148 -5.62 0.99 -24.86
CA GLU A 148 -4.17 0.78 -24.75
C GLU A 148 -3.69 0.70 -23.29
N LEU A 149 -4.41 1.31 -22.35
CA LEU A 149 -4.06 1.33 -20.92
C LEU A 149 -4.97 0.43 -20.07
N ASP A 150 -5.77 -0.42 -20.72
CA ASP A 150 -6.65 -1.44 -20.15
C ASP A 150 -7.60 -0.92 -19.06
N GLY A 151 -8.05 0.33 -19.19
CA GLY A 151 -8.93 0.97 -18.21
C GLY A 151 -8.32 1.17 -16.82
N VAL A 152 -7.02 0.91 -16.62
CA VAL A 152 -6.36 1.04 -15.32
C VAL A 152 -6.22 2.51 -14.96
N VAL A 153 -6.85 2.90 -13.85
CA VAL A 153 -6.95 4.29 -13.39
C VAL A 153 -5.59 4.96 -13.23
N GLY A 154 -4.60 4.23 -12.71
CA GLY A 154 -3.25 4.74 -12.54
C GLY A 154 -2.63 5.19 -13.86
N TRP A 155 -2.74 4.35 -14.90
CA TRP A 155 -2.25 4.65 -16.23
C TRP A 155 -3.04 5.78 -16.90
N LEU A 156 -4.36 5.78 -16.77
CA LEU A 156 -5.21 6.86 -17.31
C LEU A 156 -4.93 8.21 -16.64
N SER A 157 -4.61 8.20 -15.34
CA SER A 157 -4.20 9.40 -14.60
C SER A 157 -2.86 9.91 -15.11
N LEU A 158 -1.90 9.01 -15.34
CA LEU A 158 -0.60 9.35 -15.93
C LEU A 158 -0.76 9.91 -17.34
N PHE A 159 -1.65 9.34 -18.15
CA PHE A 159 -2.00 9.85 -19.47
C PHE A 159 -2.56 11.27 -19.37
N GLY A 160 -3.56 11.50 -18.52
CA GLY A 160 -4.15 12.82 -18.30
C GLY A 160 -3.10 13.86 -17.93
N LEU A 161 -2.20 13.55 -16.99
CA LEU A 161 -1.11 14.44 -16.59
C LEU A 161 -0.09 14.70 -17.71
N THR A 162 0.27 13.65 -18.46
CA THR A 162 1.20 13.74 -19.59
C THR A 162 0.63 14.62 -20.70
N TYR A 163 -0.67 14.50 -20.97
CA TYR A 163 -1.38 15.29 -21.96
C TYR A 163 -1.55 16.74 -21.51
N ILE A 164 -1.92 17.01 -20.25
CA ILE A 164 -2.01 18.37 -19.70
C ILE A 164 -0.66 19.10 -19.84
N SER A 165 0.43 18.39 -19.57
CA SER A 165 1.79 18.96 -19.61
C SER A 165 2.30 19.19 -21.03
N ASN A 166 2.01 18.29 -21.96
CA ASN A 166 2.41 18.38 -23.36
C ASN A 166 1.29 17.81 -24.26
N PRO A 167 0.30 18.63 -24.64
CA PRO A 167 -0.86 18.18 -25.40
C PRO A 167 -0.49 17.61 -26.76
N GLY A 168 -1.17 16.53 -27.15
CA GLY A 168 -0.98 15.85 -28.42
C GLY A 168 -1.19 14.34 -28.32
N PRO A 169 -1.46 13.64 -29.44
CA PRO A 169 -1.61 12.19 -29.45
C PRO A 169 -0.35 11.46 -28.95
N GLU A 170 0.83 12.06 -29.10
CA GLU A 170 2.11 11.52 -28.61
C GLU A 170 2.17 11.41 -27.08
N ALA A 171 1.27 12.09 -26.36
CA ALA A 171 1.16 11.93 -24.92
C ALA A 171 0.79 10.50 -24.53
N LEU A 172 -0.08 9.85 -25.32
CA LEU A 172 -0.45 8.46 -25.08
C LEU A 172 0.75 7.54 -25.29
N ASP A 173 1.50 7.71 -26.38
CA ASP A 173 2.68 6.89 -26.68
C ASP A 173 3.75 7.03 -25.57
N ARG A 174 3.96 8.25 -25.06
CA ARG A 174 4.85 8.48 -23.91
C ARG A 174 4.36 7.77 -22.66
N THR A 175 3.06 7.83 -22.37
CA THR A 175 2.46 7.15 -21.22
C THR A 175 2.62 5.64 -21.34
N ILE A 176 2.36 5.05 -22.51
CA ILE A 176 2.56 3.62 -22.77
C ILE A 176 4.02 3.24 -22.53
N GLY A 177 4.99 4.04 -23.00
CA GLY A 177 6.41 3.79 -22.75
C GLY A 177 6.76 3.78 -21.25
N ILE A 178 6.25 4.74 -20.47
CA ILE A 178 6.49 4.80 -19.02
C ILE A 178 5.81 3.62 -18.32
N ALA A 179 4.54 3.35 -18.63
CA ALA A 179 3.78 2.24 -18.05
C ALA A 179 4.46 0.90 -18.31
N SER A 180 4.94 0.69 -19.55
CA SER A 180 5.66 -0.54 -19.92
C SER A 180 6.93 -0.72 -19.09
N GLY A 181 7.71 0.34 -18.89
CA GLY A 181 8.92 0.29 -18.07
C GLY A 181 8.64 -0.04 -16.60
N ILE A 182 7.55 0.52 -16.03
CA ILE A 182 7.14 0.22 -14.66
C ILE A 182 6.70 -1.25 -14.54
N VAL A 183 5.86 -1.73 -15.45
CA VAL A 183 5.38 -3.12 -15.46
C VAL A 183 6.55 -4.10 -15.62
N GLU A 184 7.53 -3.79 -16.48
CA GLU A 184 8.75 -4.58 -16.63
C GLU A 184 9.55 -4.65 -15.33
N GLU A 185 9.78 -3.51 -14.67
CA GLU A 185 10.48 -3.47 -13.39
C GLU A 185 9.74 -4.25 -12.29
N GLU A 186 8.42 -4.10 -12.20
CA GLU A 186 7.59 -4.84 -11.25
C GLU A 186 7.63 -6.35 -11.51
N PHE A 187 7.54 -6.76 -12.77
CA PHE A 187 7.67 -8.15 -13.18
C PHE A 187 9.05 -8.71 -12.81
N CYS A 188 10.12 -7.95 -13.06
CA CYS A 188 11.47 -8.35 -12.70
C CYS A 188 11.67 -8.46 -11.19
N ASN A 189 11.12 -7.52 -10.42
CA ASN A 189 11.14 -7.57 -8.96
C ASN A 189 10.36 -8.77 -8.43
N PHE A 190 9.23 -9.11 -9.04
CA PHE A 190 8.52 -10.34 -8.77
C PHE A 190 9.39 -11.55 -9.09
N ALA A 191 9.94 -11.67 -10.30
CA ALA A 191 10.75 -12.82 -10.72
C ALA A 191 11.96 -13.06 -9.81
N ARG A 192 12.67 -12.01 -9.36
CA ARG A 192 13.82 -12.11 -8.44
C ARG A 192 13.48 -12.73 -7.09
N LEU A 193 12.24 -12.60 -6.63
CA LEU A 193 11.79 -13.20 -5.37
C LEU A 193 11.55 -14.71 -5.48
N TRP A 194 11.30 -15.22 -6.68
CA TRP A 194 10.86 -16.60 -6.91
C TRP A 194 11.86 -17.46 -7.71
N VAL A 195 12.75 -16.85 -8.50
CA VAL A 195 13.72 -17.55 -9.34
C VAL A 195 15.15 -17.18 -8.91
N GLN A 196 15.90 -18.15 -8.37
CA GLN A 196 17.35 -18.03 -8.23
C GLN A 196 18.01 -18.19 -9.62
N GLY A 197 17.93 -17.15 -10.46
CA GLY A 197 18.51 -17.17 -11.80
C GLY A 197 18.12 -15.92 -12.59
N GLY A 198 19.12 -15.16 -13.05
CA GLY A 198 18.95 -13.82 -13.60
C GLY A 198 18.28 -13.80 -14.97
N MET A 199 16.95 -13.73 -14.98
CA MET A 199 16.16 -13.46 -16.18
C MET A 199 16.07 -11.98 -16.55
N CYS A 200 16.21 -11.08 -15.57
CA CYS A 200 16.24 -9.64 -15.81
C CYS A 200 17.67 -9.13 -15.59
N GLN A 201 18.39 -8.88 -16.69
CA GLN A 201 19.68 -8.20 -16.71
C GLN A 201 19.49 -6.71 -16.96
#